data_AF-A0A8T3SZQ7-F1
#
_entry.id   AF-A0A8T3SZQ7-F1
#
_cell.length_a   1.000
_cell.length_b   1.000
_cell.length_c   1.000
_cell.angle_alpha   90.00
_cell.angle_beta   90.00
_cell.angle_gamma   90.00
#
_symmetry.space_group_name_H-M   'P 1'
#
loop_
_entity.id
_entity.type
_entity.pdbx_description
1 polymer ?
#
loop_
_entity_poly.entity_id
_entity_poly.type
_entity_poly.pdbx_seq_one_letter_code
_entity_poly.pdbx_strand_id
1 'polypeptide(L)' 'GQVAEITIELLAGVSLGAPRRSPRIEVNATGGAVGLMLDARGVPVGLPKRSDDRRTVLAGWRDSMARESPAGSERVA' A
#
# COMPACT_ATOMS: atom_id res chain seq x y z
N GLY A 1 19.10 -0.85 -7.84
CA GLY A 1 17.82 -0.22 -8.21
C GLY A 1 17.81 1.19 -7.70
N GLN A 2 17.11 2.11 -8.36
CA GLN A 2 16.96 3.49 -7.90
C GLN A 2 16.09 3.53 -6.65
N VAL A 3 16.45 4.39 -5.69
CA VAL A 3 15.68 4.64 -4.48
C VAL A 3 14.86 5.90 -4.69
N ALA A 4 13.57 5.85 -4.34
CA ALA A 4 12.66 6.97 -4.31
C ALA A 4 12.01 7.06 -2.94
N GLU A 5 11.76 8.28 -2.48
CA GLU A 5 11.02 8.54 -1.25
C GLU A 5 9.54 8.76 -1.59
N ILE A 6 8.65 8.15 -0.79
CA ILE A 6 7.20 8.34 -0.90
C ILE A 6 6.70 8.92 0.41
N THR A 7 6.07 10.08 0.31
CA THR A 7 5.33 10.70 1.41
C THR A 7 3.83 10.53 1.16
N ILE A 8 3.10 10.04 2.16
CA ILE A 8 1.64 9.91 2.12
C ILE A 8 1.06 10.71 3.28
N GLU A 9 0.18 11.65 2.98
CA GLU A 9 -0.51 12.49 3.96
C GLU A 9 -2.02 12.37 3.81
N LEU A 10 -2.71 12.22 4.94
CA LEU A 10 -4.17 12.29 4.98
C LEU A 10 -4.62 13.75 5.09
N LEU A 11 -5.53 14.16 4.20
CA LEU A 11 -6.15 15.47 4.28
C LEU A 11 -7.03 15.61 5.53
N ALA A 12 -7.31 16.85 5.93
CA ALA A 12 -8.18 17.14 7.06
C ALA A 12 -9.55 16.45 6.91
N GLY A 13 -9.99 15.77 7.98
CA GLY A 13 -11.25 15.02 8.00
C GLY A 13 -11.19 13.60 7.41
N VAL A 14 -10.05 13.17 6.84
CA VAL A 14 -9.87 11.80 6.34
C VAL A 14 -9.28 10.90 7.43
N SER A 15 -9.89 9.73 7.65
CA SER A 15 -9.40 8.70 8.56
C SER A 15 -9.33 7.33 7.89
N LEU A 16 -8.25 6.60 8.12
CA LEU A 16 -8.10 5.18 7.71
C LEU A 16 -8.46 4.23 8.86
N GLY A 17 -9.44 4.62 9.68
CA GLY A 17 -9.94 3.83 10.80
C GLY A 17 -9.16 4.10 12.10
N ALA A 18 -8.48 3.10 12.64
CA ALA A 18 -7.88 3.18 13.98
C ALA A 18 -6.95 4.40 14.14
N PRO A 19 -6.91 5.04 15.32
CA PRO A 19 -6.08 6.22 15.55
C PRO A 19 -4.62 5.91 15.23
N ARG A 20 -4.08 6.49 14.15
CA ARG A 20 -2.65 6.42 13.85
C ARG A 20 -1.92 7.47 14.67
N ARG A 21 -0.70 7.15 15.12
CA ARG A 21 0.18 8.11 15.81
C ARG A 21 0.62 9.28 14.91
N SER A 22 0.58 9.11 13.59
CA SER A 22 0.94 10.13 12.62
C SER A 22 0.00 10.10 11.40
N PRO A 23 -0.51 11.25 10.93
CA PRO A 23 -1.26 11.37 9.67
C PRO A 23 -0.34 11.31 8.43
N ARG A 24 0.98 11.35 8.64
CA ARG A 24 2.01 11.30 7.61
C ARG A 24 2.79 9.98 7.69
N ILE A 25 2.99 9.35 6.54
CA ILE A 25 3.76 8.13 6.35
C ILE A 25 4.88 8.42 5.38
N GLU A 26 6.12 8.11 5.78
CA GLU A 26 7.31 8.24 4.93
C GLU A 26 7.90 6.86 4.70
N VAL A 27 8.08 6.48 3.43
CA VAL A 27 8.66 5.18 3.06
C VAL A 27 9.66 5.33 1.93
N ASN A 28 10.76 4.58 2.03
CA ASN A 28 11.70 4.42 0.94
C ASN A 28 11.27 3.26 0.06
N ALA A 29 11.19 3.50 -1.24
CA ALA A 29 10.88 2.51 -2.23
C ALA A 29 12.06 2.31 -3.18
N THR A 30 12.38 1.06 -3.49
CA THR A 30 13.52 0.70 -4.34
C THR A 30 13.05 -0.21 -5.47
N GLY A 31 13.29 0.16 -6.73
CA GLY A 31 12.84 -0.66 -7.87
C GLY A 31 12.37 0.16 -9.07
N GLY A 32 11.42 -0.39 -9.84
CA GLY A 32 10.81 0.25 -11.01
C GLY A 32 9.39 0.76 -10.76
N ALA A 33 8.48 -0.11 -10.28
CA ALA A 33 7.09 0.24 -9.97
C ALA A 33 6.75 -0.11 -8.52
N VAL A 34 5.96 0.76 -7.88
CA VAL A 34 5.53 0.64 -6.48
C VAL A 34 4.01 0.67 -6.42
N GLY A 35 3.42 -0.19 -5.57
CA GLY A 35 1.97 -0.23 -5.35
C GLY A 35 1.63 0.28 -3.95
N LEU A 36 0.54 1.02 -3.84
CA LEU A 36 -0.03 1.46 -2.57
C LEU A 36 -1.33 0.70 -2.29
N MET A 37 -1.46 0.15 -1.08
CA MET A 37 -2.70 -0.46 -0.61
C MET A 37 -3.13 0.21 0.69
N LEU A 38 -4.35 0.73 0.70
CA LEU A 38 -4.95 1.39 1.85
C LEU A 38 -6.08 0.51 2.41
N ASP A 39 -5.98 0.15 3.69
CA ASP A 39 -7.05 -0.54 4.41
C ASP A 39 -7.74 0.44 5.35
N ALA A 40 -8.98 0.80 5.02
CA ALA A 40 -9.81 1.73 5.79
C ALA A 40 -10.78 1.03 6.75
N ARG A 41 -10.71 -0.30 6.91
CA ARG A 41 -11.63 -1.06 7.77
C ARG A 41 -11.39 -0.83 9.27
N GLY A 42 -10.29 -0.17 9.65
CA GLY A 42 -9.94 0.09 11.04
C GLY A 42 -9.50 -1.13 11.85
N VAL A 43 -9.28 -2.27 11.20
CA VAL A 43 -8.74 -3.49 11.83
C VAL A 43 -7.28 -3.66 11.44
N PRO A 44 -6.36 -3.92 12.38
CA PRO A 44 -4.96 -4.18 12.06
C PRO A 44 -4.81 -5.38 11.12
N VAL A 45 -4.13 -5.18 10.01
CA VAL A 45 -3.78 -6.27 9.08
C VAL A 45 -2.63 -7.07 9.67
N GLY A 46 -2.91 -8.29 10.12
CA GLY A 46 -1.89 -9.23 10.59
C GLY A 46 -1.06 -9.76 9.42
N LEU A 47 0.22 -9.38 9.36
CA LEU A 47 1.17 -9.94 8.40
C LEU A 47 2.14 -10.92 9.09
N PRO A 48 2.63 -11.95 8.38
CA PRO A 48 3.69 -12.81 8.89
C PRO A 48 4.93 -12.00 9.31
N LYS A 49 5.57 -12.39 10.42
CA LYS A 49 6.78 -11.75 10.92
C LYS A 49 7.98 -11.99 9.98
N ARG A 50 8.10 -13.20 9.43
CA ARG A 50 9.17 -13.56 8.50
C ARG A 50 9.00 -12.82 7.18
N SER A 51 10.12 -12.31 6.66
CA SER A 51 10.15 -11.42 5.50
C SER A 51 9.64 -12.10 4.23
N ASP A 52 10.03 -13.35 4.01
CA ASP A 52 9.64 -14.09 2.80
C ASP A 52 8.16 -14.46 2.82
N ASP A 53 7.66 -15.00 3.94
CA ASP A 53 6.23 -15.31 4.12
C ASP A 53 5.34 -14.07 3.90
N ARG A 54 5.78 -12.92 4.42
CA ARG A 54 5.08 -11.65 4.22
C ARG A 54 5.07 -11.24 2.76
N ARG A 55 6.18 -11.38 2.03
CA ARG A 55 6.23 -11.08 0.60
C ARG A 55 5.28 -12.00 -0.18
N THR A 56 5.21 -13.28 0.16
CA THR A 56 4.29 -14.25 -0.46
C THR A 56 2.83 -13.84 -0.27
N VAL A 57 2.43 -13.44 0.95
CA VAL A 57 1.06 -12.96 1.23
C VAL A 57 0.74 -11.71 0.41
N LEU A 58 1.64 -10.71 0.41
CA LEU A 58 1.45 -9.47 -0.34
C LEU A 58 1.38 -9.70 -1.86
N ALA A 59 2.17 -10.63 -2.39
CA ALA A 59 2.10 -11.02 -3.81
C ALA A 59 0.75 -11.65 -4.15
N GLY A 60 0.23 -12.53 -3.29
CA GLY A 60 -1.10 -13.14 -3.48
C GLY A 60 -2.24 -12.09 -3.52
N TRP A 61 -2.15 -11.05 -2.69
CA TRP A 61 -3.10 -9.93 -2.73
C TRP A 61 -2.99 -9.13 -4.03
N ARG A 62 -1.77 -8.76 -4.44
CA ARG A 62 -1.51 -8.07 -5.71
C ARG A 62 -2.12 -8.84 -6.89
N ASP A 63 -1.86 -10.13 -6.96
CA ASP A 63 -2.30 -10.97 -8.08
C ASP A 63 -3.82 -11.13 -8.09
N SER A 64 -4.47 -11.09 -6.92
CA SER A 64 -5.94 -11.13 -6.82
C SER A 64 -6.57 -9.81 -7.27
N MET A 65 -6.00 -8.67 -6.88
CA MET A 65 -6.47 -7.35 -7.34
C MET A 65 -6.21 -7.11 -8.83
N ALA A 66 -5.08 -7.59 -9.37
CA ALA A 66 -4.79 -7.49 -10.80
C ALA A 66 -5.80 -8.24 -11.68
N ARG A 67 -6.43 -9.30 -11.15
CA ARG A 67 -7.51 -10.04 -11.84
C ARG A 67 -8.83 -9.28 -11.87
N GLU A 68 -9.06 -8.36 -10.93
CA GLU A 68 -10.32 -7.61 -10.80
C GLU A 68 -10.30 -6.27 -11.55
N SER A 69 -9.13 -5.78 -11.98
CA SER A 69 -9.04 -4.51 -12.71
C SER A 69 -9.50 -4.70 -14.16
N PRO A 70 -10.61 -4.07 -14.61
CA PRO A 70 -10.94 -4.06 -16.04
C PRO A 70 -9.81 -3.36 -16.79
N ALA A 71 -9.48 -3.88 -17.97
CA ALA A 71 -8.51 -3.27 -18.87
C ALA A 71 -9.02 -1.88 -19.30
N GLY A 72 -8.69 -0.84 -18.53
CA GLY A 72 -9.22 0.50 -18.77
C GLY A 72 -9.24 1.39 -17.54
N SER A 73 -8.14 1.47 -16.79
CA SER A 73 -7.91 2.63 -15.92
C SER A 73 -6.87 3.51 -16.60
N GLU A 74 -7.36 4.63 -17.11
CA GLU A 74 -6.61 5.71 -17.75
C GLU A 74 -5.32 6.02 -16.98
N ARG A 75 -4.19 6.05 -17.70
CA ARG A 75 -2.94 6.57 -17.12
C ARG A 75 -3.13 8.06 -16.91
N VAL A 76 -3.32 8.48 -15.66
CA VAL A 76 -3.18 9.88 -15.30
C VAL A 76 -1.73 10.27 -15.57
N ALA A 77 -1.55 11.15 -16.56
CA ALA A 77 -0.28 11.69 -17.03
C ALA A 77 0.26 12.76 -16.08
#